data_AF-A0A1E3P619-F1
#
_entry.id   AF-A0A1E3P619-F1
#
_cell.length_a   1.000
_cell.length_b   1.000
_cell.length_c   1.000
_cell.angle_alpha   90.00
_cell.angle_beta   90.00
_cell.angle_gamma   90.00
#
_symmetry.space_group_name_H-M   'P 1'
#
loop_
_entity.id
_entity.type
_entity.pdbx_description
1 polymer ?
#
loop_
_entity_poly.entity_id
_entity_poly.type
_entity_poly.pdbx_seq_one_letter_code
_entity_poly.pdbx_strand_id
1 'polypeptide(L)'
;MEGQEQVYLQFEAFDFENEDFKNGLENVYESYLDHINQNNDGKINEIVTEIKPEEKQRLEVQAKTFYFCQQTGNILNIEDYEEWKKTRETAEPEYSSNYQELVELILAGKEIPGIKQIPDTVLEGETTEHKAEVRKKPWEIRREQEEKARAEAAAATAAAAVDAEGKEGSENVKDEDFGEENTLDEESKIAEV
;
A
#
# COMPACT_ATOMS: atom_id res chain seq x y z
N MET A 1 16.49 18.00 26.54
CA MET A 1 17.51 17.97 25.48
C MET A 1 16.88 18.57 24.21
N GLU A 2 16.26 19.76 24.32
CA GLU A 2 15.24 20.21 23.35
C GLU A 2 15.79 21.11 22.23
N GLY A 3 17.06 21.50 22.27
CA GLY A 3 17.63 22.45 21.32
C GLY A 3 17.85 21.88 19.92
N GLN A 4 18.44 20.69 19.82
CA GLN A 4 18.79 20.09 18.51
C GLN A 4 17.57 19.58 17.75
N GLU A 5 16.59 18.99 18.45
CA GLU A 5 15.35 18.55 17.82
C GLU A 5 14.58 19.70 17.17
N GLN A 6 14.59 20.89 17.77
CA GLN A 6 14.00 22.09 17.17
C GLN A 6 14.71 22.48 15.87
N VAL A 7 16.03 22.34 15.82
CA VAL A 7 16.81 22.59 14.60
C VAL A 7 16.45 21.59 13.51
N TYR A 8 16.23 20.32 13.85
CA TYR A 8 15.77 19.31 12.88
C TYR A 8 14.37 19.60 12.34
N LEU A 9 13.44 19.99 13.21
CA LEU A 9 12.10 20.41 12.80
C LEU A 9 12.14 21.67 11.91
N GLN A 10 13.02 22.62 12.24
CA GLN A 10 13.22 23.81 11.43
C GLN A 10 13.82 23.45 10.07
N PHE A 11 14.75 22.51 10.02
CA PHE A 11 15.34 22.00 8.78
C PHE A 11 14.28 21.34 7.88
N GLU A 12 13.39 20.50 8.44
CA GLU A 12 12.28 19.90 7.68
C GLU A 12 11.29 20.95 7.15
N ALA A 13 11.04 22.00 7.92
CA ALA A 13 10.15 23.09 7.54
C ALA A 13 10.82 24.16 6.67
N PHE A 14 12.13 24.06 6.43
CA PHE A 14 12.88 25.07 5.70
C PHE A 14 12.58 25.01 4.21
N ASP A 15 12.49 26.19 3.58
CA ASP A 15 12.21 26.30 2.16
C ASP A 15 13.48 26.14 1.32
N PHE A 16 13.61 25.01 0.64
CA PHE A 16 14.70 24.70 -0.28
C PHE A 16 14.37 25.01 -1.74
N GLU A 17 13.24 25.67 -2.05
CA GLU A 17 12.85 25.94 -3.43
C GLU A 17 13.48 27.20 -4.03
N ASN A 18 14.37 27.87 -3.29
CA ASN A 18 15.10 29.05 -3.74
C ASN A 18 16.01 28.77 -4.95
N GLU A 19 16.06 29.70 -5.91
CA GLU A 19 16.93 29.65 -7.09
C GLU A 19 18.42 29.56 -6.72
N ASP A 20 18.86 30.29 -5.69
CA ASP A 20 20.26 30.25 -5.24
C ASP A 20 20.68 28.85 -4.80
N PHE A 21 19.80 28.14 -4.09
CA PHE A 21 20.04 26.77 -3.65
C PHE A 21 20.04 25.80 -4.82
N LYS A 22 19.06 25.92 -5.74
CA LYS A 22 18.96 25.05 -6.92
C LYS A 22 20.19 25.14 -7.81
N ASN A 23 20.65 26.36 -8.09
CA ASN A 23 21.87 26.59 -8.85
C ASN A 23 23.09 26.00 -8.12
N GLY A 24 23.17 26.19 -6.80
CA GLY A 24 24.23 25.59 -5.98
C GLY A 24 24.24 24.05 -6.04
N LEU A 25 23.07 23.44 -5.94
CA LEU A 25 22.89 21.98 -6.00
C LEU A 25 23.26 21.43 -7.38
N GLU A 26 22.90 22.13 -8.46
CA GLU A 26 23.29 21.75 -9.82
C GLU A 26 24.81 21.77 -10.01
N ASN A 27 25.50 22.81 -9.53
CA ASN A 27 26.96 22.86 -9.57
C ASN A 27 27.61 21.70 -8.78
N VAL A 28 27.02 21.30 -7.65
CA VAL A 28 27.50 20.13 -6.87
C VAL A 28 27.34 18.84 -7.68
N TYR A 29 26.23 18.68 -8.40
CA TYR A 29 26.01 17.53 -9.27
C TYR A 29 26.98 17.51 -10.45
N GLU A 30 27.20 18.64 -11.12
CA GLU A 30 28.17 18.76 -12.21
C GLU A 30 29.58 18.39 -11.73
N SER A 31 30.02 18.98 -10.61
CA SER A 31 31.35 18.68 -10.04
C SER A 31 31.51 17.20 -9.67
N TYR A 32 30.45 16.55 -9.19
CA TYR A 32 30.47 15.13 -8.87
C TYR A 32 30.58 14.25 -10.14
N LEU A 33 29.83 14.59 -11.20
CA LEU A 33 29.90 13.90 -12.49
C LEU A 33 31.29 14.06 -13.12
N ASP A 34 31.86 15.25 -13.07
CA ASP A 34 33.22 15.51 -13.57
C ASP A 34 34.25 14.64 -12.86
N HIS A 35 34.17 14.51 -11.53
CA HIS A 35 35.07 13.66 -10.76
C HIS A 35 34.94 12.17 -11.15
N ILE A 36 33.71 11.68 -11.37
CA ILE A 36 33.49 10.30 -11.84
C ILE A 36 34.07 10.11 -13.24
N ASN A 37 33.83 11.05 -14.14
CA ASN A 37 34.26 10.97 -15.53
C ASN A 37 35.79 11.05 -15.66
N GLN A 38 36.45 11.87 -14.83
CA GLN A 38 37.92 11.91 -14.72
C GLN A 38 38.49 10.55 -14.27
N ASN A 39 37.82 9.85 -13.36
CA ASN A 39 38.24 8.52 -12.91
C ASN A 39 37.97 7.42 -13.96
N ASN A 40 37.08 7.67 -14.92
CA ASN A 40 36.69 6.74 -15.99
C ASN A 40 37.43 6.97 -17.33
N ASP A 41 38.40 7.90 -17.38
CA ASP A 41 39.12 8.38 -18.59
C ASP A 41 39.82 7.29 -19.45
N GLY A 42 39.83 6.03 -19.00
CA GLY A 42 40.28 4.87 -19.76
C GLY A 42 39.20 4.19 -20.64
N LYS A 43 37.92 4.52 -20.49
CA LYS A 43 36.80 3.93 -21.25
C LYS A 43 36.11 5.00 -22.10
N ILE A 44 36.54 5.08 -23.36
CA ILE A 44 36.20 6.10 -24.36
C ILE A 44 34.67 6.30 -24.60
N ASN A 45 33.81 5.37 -24.15
CA ASN A 45 32.37 5.37 -24.45
C ASN A 45 31.44 5.42 -23.22
N GLU A 46 31.96 5.66 -22.01
CA GLU A 46 31.17 5.63 -20.76
C GLU A 46 31.30 6.96 -20.01
N ILE A 47 30.84 8.05 -20.65
CA ILE A 47 30.61 9.32 -19.94
C ILE A 47 29.35 9.09 -19.10
N VAL A 48 29.51 9.14 -17.78
CA VAL A 48 28.38 9.09 -16.85
C VAL A 48 27.69 10.45 -16.91
N THR A 49 26.50 10.48 -17.47
CA THR A 49 25.64 11.67 -17.56
C THR A 49 24.56 11.69 -16.48
N GLU A 50 24.37 10.57 -15.78
CA GLU A 50 23.31 10.39 -14.79
C GLU A 50 23.89 9.93 -13.45
N ILE A 51 23.52 10.65 -12.38
CA ILE A 51 23.89 10.30 -11.02
C ILE A 51 22.95 9.19 -10.52
N LYS A 52 23.51 8.15 -9.90
CA LYS A 52 22.73 7.11 -9.24
C LYS A 52 21.75 7.73 -8.24
N PRO A 53 20.51 7.23 -8.11
CA PRO A 53 19.50 7.86 -7.27
C PRO A 53 19.92 7.97 -5.79
N GLU A 54 20.63 6.97 -5.26
CA GLU A 54 21.15 6.97 -3.88
C GLU A 54 22.18 8.09 -3.64
N GLU A 55 23.13 8.24 -4.57
CA GLU A 55 24.18 9.26 -4.50
C GLU A 55 23.59 10.66 -4.68
N LYS A 56 22.58 10.79 -5.54
CA LYS A 56 21.83 12.04 -5.75
C LYS A 56 21.14 12.48 -4.46
N GLN A 57 20.47 11.56 -3.77
CA GLN A 57 19.83 11.84 -2.48
C GLN A 57 20.85 12.25 -1.43
N ARG A 58 21.98 11.56 -1.35
CA ARG A 58 23.06 11.92 -0.40
C ARG A 58 23.59 13.32 -0.65
N LEU A 59 23.90 13.65 -1.91
CA LEU A 59 24.38 14.98 -2.30
C LEU A 59 23.33 16.05 -2.04
N GLU A 60 22.04 15.75 -2.25
CA GLU A 60 20.94 16.65 -1.94
C GLU A 60 20.84 16.93 -0.44
N VAL A 61 20.85 15.90 0.41
CA VAL A 61 20.83 16.05 1.87
C VAL A 61 22.04 16.84 2.34
N GLN A 62 23.24 16.54 1.84
CA GLN A 62 24.47 17.28 2.15
C GLN A 62 24.36 18.77 1.79
N ALA A 63 23.90 19.07 0.57
CA ALA A 63 23.73 20.45 0.11
C ALA A 63 22.66 21.19 0.92
N LYS A 64 21.50 20.55 1.18
CA LYS A 64 20.44 21.13 2.02
C LYS A 64 20.97 21.47 3.40
N THR A 65 21.71 20.55 4.00
CA THR A 65 22.29 20.72 5.33
C THR A 65 23.28 21.89 5.35
N PHE A 66 24.17 21.94 4.37
CA PHE A 66 25.14 23.02 4.23
C PHE A 66 24.46 24.38 4.06
N TYR A 67 23.47 24.47 3.16
CA TYR A 67 22.72 25.70 2.89
C TYR A 67 21.93 26.17 4.12
N PHE A 68 21.27 25.24 4.82
CA PHE A 68 20.55 25.55 6.05
C PHE A 68 21.47 26.07 7.16
N CYS A 69 22.62 25.41 7.37
CA CYS A 69 23.63 25.86 8.33
C CYS A 69 24.18 27.25 7.96
N GLN A 70 24.40 27.50 6.67
CA GLN A 70 24.83 28.80 6.16
C GLN A 70 23.77 29.90 6.41
N GLN A 71 22.48 29.61 6.22
CA GLN A 71 21.42 30.61 6.32
C GLN A 71 20.99 30.90 7.76
N THR A 72 20.95 29.88 8.61
CA THR A 72 20.45 29.99 9.99
C THR A 72 21.55 30.20 11.02
N GLY A 73 22.81 29.86 10.68
CA GLY A 73 23.92 29.84 11.63
C GLY A 73 23.85 28.69 12.64
N ASN A 74 22.88 27.78 12.50
CA ASN A 74 22.78 26.57 13.31
C ASN A 74 23.78 25.52 12.81
N ILE A 75 24.22 24.64 13.72
CA ILE A 75 25.08 23.50 13.38
C ILE A 75 24.19 22.25 13.35
N LEU A 76 24.06 21.64 12.17
CA LEU A 76 23.33 20.40 11.96
C LEU A 76 24.31 19.34 11.46
N ASN A 77 24.35 18.18 12.13
CA ASN A 77 25.08 17.00 11.64
C ASN A 77 24.14 16.15 10.77
N ILE A 78 24.62 15.74 9.60
CA ILE A 78 23.85 14.95 8.62
C ILE A 78 23.48 13.60 9.22
N GLU A 79 24.44 12.91 9.83
CA GLU A 79 24.26 11.57 10.40
C GLU A 79 23.21 11.61 11.53
N ASP A 80 23.34 12.54 12.47
CA ASP A 80 22.39 12.68 13.59
C ASP A 80 20.96 12.95 13.11
N TYR A 81 20.79 13.79 12.07
CA TYR A 81 19.48 14.10 11.50
C TYR A 81 18.86 12.89 10.79
N GLU A 82 19.66 12.13 10.04
CA GLU A 82 19.18 10.90 9.40
C GLU A 82 18.78 9.84 10.43
N GLU A 83 19.55 9.70 11.52
CA GLU A 83 19.20 8.81 12.65
C GLU A 83 17.93 9.27 13.35
N TRP A 84 17.78 10.56 13.62
CA TRP A 84 16.57 11.13 14.19
C TRP A 84 15.36 10.90 13.29
N LYS A 85 15.50 11.15 11.99
CA LYS A 85 14.43 10.94 10.99
C LYS A 85 14.06 9.46 10.90
N LYS A 86 15.07 8.58 10.84
CA LYS A 86 14.87 7.12 10.81
C LYS A 86 14.18 6.65 12.08
N THR A 87 14.56 7.16 13.24
CA THR A 87 13.89 6.82 14.51
C THR A 87 12.42 7.23 14.49
N ARG A 88 12.08 8.35 13.85
CA ARG A 88 10.67 8.77 13.69
C ARG A 88 9.89 7.93 12.69
N GLU A 89 10.51 7.47 11.62
CA GLU A 89 9.89 6.59 10.61
C GLU A 89 9.78 5.13 11.08
N THR A 90 10.77 4.65 11.84
CA THR A 90 10.86 3.28 12.36
C THR A 90 10.34 3.14 13.78
N ALA A 91 9.90 4.23 14.42
CA ALA A 91 9.05 4.17 15.59
C ALA A 91 7.74 3.51 15.16
N GLU A 92 7.72 2.18 15.16
CA GLU A 92 6.49 1.41 15.26
C GLU A 92 5.65 2.09 16.34
N PRO A 93 4.36 2.35 16.09
CA PRO A 93 3.54 3.07 17.04
C PRO A 93 3.67 2.33 18.36
N GLU A 94 4.30 2.99 19.34
CA GLU A 94 4.46 2.41 20.66
C GLU A 94 3.05 2.06 21.10
N TYR A 95 2.79 0.76 21.23
CA TYR A 95 1.45 0.31 21.54
C TYR A 95 0.99 1.06 22.80
N SER A 96 -0.26 1.50 22.81
CA SER A 96 -0.79 2.21 23.97
C SER A 96 -0.45 1.45 25.26
N SER A 97 -0.15 2.16 26.35
CA SER A 97 0.23 1.56 27.63
C SER A 97 -0.70 0.43 28.09
N ASN A 98 -2.01 0.54 27.79
CA ASN A 98 -2.99 -0.53 28.04
C ASN A 98 -2.70 -1.81 27.23
N TYR A 99 -2.41 -1.68 25.94
CA TYR A 99 -2.07 -2.83 25.10
C TYR A 99 -0.76 -3.48 25.52
N GLN A 100 0.26 -2.68 25.88
CA GLN A 100 1.52 -3.23 26.41
C GLN A 100 1.28 -4.08 27.66
N GLU A 101 0.52 -3.57 28.62
CA GLU A 101 0.14 -4.32 29.83
C GLU A 101 -0.64 -5.61 29.50
N LEU A 102 -1.57 -5.55 28.54
CA LEU A 102 -2.30 -6.74 28.09
C LEU A 102 -1.38 -7.78 27.44
N VAL A 103 -0.44 -7.37 26.58
CA VAL A 103 0.54 -8.27 25.97
C VAL A 103 1.40 -8.93 27.04
N GLU A 104 1.85 -8.17 28.03
CA GLU A 104 2.62 -8.71 29.15
C GLU A 104 1.82 -9.75 29.94
N LEU A 105 0.54 -9.49 30.23
CA LEU A 105 -0.34 -10.45 30.92
C LEU A 105 -0.51 -11.74 30.11
N ILE A 106 -0.70 -11.63 28.79
CA ILE A 106 -0.84 -12.76 27.88
C ILE A 106 0.46 -13.59 27.84
N LEU A 107 1.62 -12.94 27.66
CA LEU A 107 2.92 -13.60 27.62
C LEU A 107 3.28 -14.26 28.96
N ALA A 108 2.92 -13.63 30.07
CA ALA A 108 3.09 -14.18 31.41
C ALA A 108 2.08 -15.29 31.75
N GLY A 109 1.09 -15.54 30.89
CA GLY A 109 0.00 -16.48 31.14
C GLY A 109 -0.90 -16.09 32.33
N LYS A 110 -0.91 -14.80 32.70
CA LYS A 110 -1.74 -14.27 33.78
C LYS A 110 -3.17 -14.04 33.27
N GLU A 111 -4.13 -14.15 34.16
CA GLU A 111 -5.52 -13.87 33.82
C GLU A 111 -5.71 -12.40 33.40
N ILE A 112 -6.47 -12.19 32.32
CA ILE A 112 -6.77 -10.84 31.84
C ILE A 112 -7.88 -10.27 32.73
N PRO A 113 -7.72 -9.07 33.29
CA PRO A 113 -8.77 -8.48 34.12
C PRO A 113 -10.07 -8.29 33.31
N GLY A 114 -11.20 -8.72 33.87
CA GLY A 114 -12.53 -8.52 33.29
C GLY A 114 -13.02 -9.59 32.30
N ILE A 115 -12.23 -10.62 31.98
CA ILE A 115 -12.73 -11.77 31.20
C ILE A 115 -13.51 -12.74 32.09
N LYS A 116 -14.60 -13.29 31.58
CA LYS A 116 -15.37 -14.33 32.28
C LYS A 116 -14.64 -15.66 32.15
N GLN A 117 -14.48 -16.36 33.26
CA GLN A 117 -13.93 -17.71 33.27
C GLN A 117 -14.92 -18.66 32.59
N ILE A 118 -14.54 -19.19 31.43
CA ILE A 118 -15.32 -20.20 30.73
C ILE A 118 -14.91 -21.55 31.33
N PRO A 119 -15.83 -22.28 31.99
CA PRO A 119 -15.51 -23.62 32.46
C PRO A 119 -15.22 -24.53 31.27
N ASP A 120 -14.27 -25.44 31.41
CA ASP A 120 -13.90 -26.47 30.39
C ASP A 120 -14.96 -27.57 30.25
N THR A 121 -16.23 -27.21 30.44
CA THR A 121 -17.37 -28.11 30.43
C THR A 121 -18.34 -27.64 29.36
N VAL A 122 -18.67 -28.53 28.43
CA VAL A 122 -19.76 -28.31 27.48
C VAL A 122 -21.07 -28.38 28.27
N LEU A 123 -21.79 -27.25 28.37
CA LEU A 123 -23.14 -27.21 28.96
C LEU A 123 -24.12 -27.89 28.00
N GLU A 124 -24.29 -29.20 28.14
CA GLU A 124 -25.27 -29.99 27.40
C GLU A 124 -26.69 -29.62 27.86
N GLY A 125 -27.38 -28.76 27.11
CA GLY A 125 -28.81 -28.47 27.32
C GLY A 125 -29.25 -27.00 27.24
N GLU A 126 -28.32 -26.04 27.24
CA GLU A 126 -28.64 -24.60 27.12
C GLU A 126 -28.32 -24.02 25.73
N THR A 127 -28.42 -24.83 24.67
CA THR A 127 -28.34 -24.30 23.31
C THR A 127 -29.65 -23.61 22.98
N THR A 128 -29.68 -22.28 23.03
CA THR A 128 -30.79 -21.52 22.44
C THR A 128 -30.64 -21.54 20.92
N GLU A 129 -31.61 -22.13 20.23
CA GLU A 129 -31.68 -22.00 18.78
C GLU A 129 -31.90 -20.52 18.43
N HIS A 130 -31.13 -19.99 17.48
CA HIS A 130 -31.29 -18.62 17.00
C HIS A 130 -32.68 -18.46 16.36
N LYS A 131 -33.66 -18.01 17.15
CA LYS A 131 -35.05 -17.75 16.71
C LYS A 131 -35.23 -16.35 16.08
N ALA A 132 -34.19 -15.52 16.12
CA ALA A 132 -34.23 -14.19 15.56
C ALA A 132 -34.03 -14.23 14.04
N GLU A 133 -34.94 -13.58 13.30
CA GLU A 133 -34.85 -13.43 11.85
C GLU A 133 -33.56 -12.67 11.50
N VAL A 134 -32.68 -13.28 10.70
CA VAL A 134 -31.38 -12.69 10.36
C VAL A 134 -31.62 -11.45 9.53
N ARG A 135 -31.40 -10.28 10.13
CA ARG A 135 -31.48 -9.01 9.43
C ARG A 135 -30.42 -8.99 8.32
N LYS A 136 -30.89 -8.96 7.07
CA LYS A 136 -30.02 -8.82 5.89
C LYS A 136 -29.17 -7.56 6.00
N LYS A 137 -27.89 -7.71 5.67
CA LYS A 137 -26.95 -6.61 5.75
C LYS A 137 -27.27 -5.59 4.66
N PRO A 138 -27.01 -4.28 4.86
CA PRO A 138 -27.35 -3.25 3.87
C PRO A 138 -26.72 -3.47 2.48
N TRP A 139 -25.67 -4.28 2.38
CA TRP A 139 -25.07 -4.67 1.10
C TRP A 139 -25.80 -5.86 0.42
N GLU A 140 -26.45 -6.74 1.19
CA GLU A 140 -27.23 -7.87 0.64
C GLU A 140 -28.56 -7.39 0.04
N ILE A 141 -29.22 -6.45 0.72
CA ILE A 141 -30.47 -5.85 0.23
C ILE A 141 -30.24 -5.12 -1.10
N ARG A 142 -29.10 -4.41 -1.24
CA ARG A 142 -28.73 -3.74 -2.49
C ARG A 142 -28.54 -4.73 -3.64
N ARG A 143 -27.82 -5.83 -3.40
CA ARG A 143 -27.62 -6.88 -4.40
C ARG A 143 -28.94 -7.53 -4.85
N GLU A 144 -29.85 -7.82 -3.92
CA GLU A 144 -31.17 -8.39 -4.26
C GLU A 144 -32.06 -7.39 -5.02
N GLN A 145 -31.98 -6.10 -4.69
CA GLN A 145 -32.68 -5.05 -5.43
C GLN A 145 -32.14 -4.88 -6.85
N GLU A 146 -30.82 -4.95 -7.04
CA GLU A 146 -30.16 -4.89 -8.34
C GLU A 146 -30.53 -6.11 -9.21
N GLU A 147 -30.51 -7.32 -8.65
CA GLU A 147 -30.94 -8.54 -9.34
C GLU A 147 -32.42 -8.50 -9.71
N LYS A 148 -33.28 -8.00 -8.82
CA LYS A 148 -34.71 -7.84 -9.08
C LYS A 148 -34.97 -6.77 -10.14
N ALA A 149 -34.28 -5.63 -10.09
CA ALA A 149 -34.37 -4.58 -11.11
C ALA A 149 -33.90 -5.07 -12.48
N ARG A 150 -32.84 -5.90 -12.52
CA ARG A 150 -32.35 -6.53 -13.76
C ARG A 150 -33.35 -7.55 -14.31
N ALA A 151 -33.98 -8.35 -13.45
CA ALA A 151 -35.02 -9.31 -13.85
C ALA A 151 -36.30 -8.61 -14.37
N GLU A 152 -36.73 -7.53 -13.71
CA GLU A 152 -37.88 -6.73 -14.16
C GLU A 152 -37.59 -5.96 -15.45
N ALA A 153 -36.36 -5.45 -15.64
CA ALA A 153 -35.93 -4.83 -16.90
C ALA A 153 -35.87 -5.84 -18.06
N ALA A 154 -35.44 -7.08 -17.80
CA ALA A 154 -35.46 -8.17 -18.78
C ALA A 154 -36.90 -8.59 -19.14
N ALA A 155 -37.82 -8.61 -18.17
CA ALA A 155 -39.23 -8.88 -18.43
C ALA A 155 -39.92 -7.75 -19.23
N ALA A 156 -39.58 -6.48 -18.96
CA ALA A 156 -40.09 -5.34 -19.72
C ALA A 156 -39.55 -5.28 -21.16
N THR A 157 -38.29 -5.68 -21.39
CA THR A 157 -37.73 -5.80 -22.75
C THR A 157 -38.30 -6.98 -23.53
N ALA A 158 -38.66 -8.09 -22.87
CA ALA A 158 -39.39 -9.18 -23.50
C ALA A 158 -40.84 -8.80 -23.89
N ALA A 159 -41.52 -7.98 -23.08
CA ALA A 159 -42.87 -7.49 -23.40
C ALA A 159 -42.88 -6.44 -24.54
N ALA A 160 -41.84 -5.62 -24.66
CA ALA A 160 -41.70 -4.66 -25.76
C ALA A 160 -41.32 -5.30 -27.11
N ALA A 161 -40.93 -6.58 -27.14
CA ALA A 161 -40.58 -7.32 -28.35
C ALA A 161 -41.76 -8.04 -29.02
N VAL A 162 -42.99 -7.94 -28.48
CA VAL A 162 -44.17 -8.68 -28.99
C VAL A 162 -45.01 -7.89 -30.02
N ASP A 163 -44.76 -6.59 -30.24
CA ASP A 163 -45.47 -5.77 -31.25
C ASP A 163 -44.60 -5.43 -32.48
N ALA A 164 -43.86 -6.40 -33.00
CA ALA A 164 -43.22 -6.29 -34.31
C ALA A 164 -43.10 -7.66 -35.00
N GLU A 165 -44.24 -8.23 -35.43
CA GLU A 165 -44.25 -9.35 -36.38
C GLU A 165 -44.75 -8.94 -37.77
N GLY A 166 -43.89 -9.16 -38.77
CA GLY A 166 -44.15 -9.10 -40.22
C GLY A 166 -43.03 -8.36 -40.96
N LYS A 167 -42.26 -8.90 -41.91
CA LYS A 167 -42.35 -10.14 -42.69
C LYS A 167 -41.08 -10.27 -43.58
N GLU A 168 -40.65 -11.53 -43.79
CA GLU A 168 -39.89 -12.09 -44.95
C GLU A 168 -38.37 -11.88 -45.16
N GLY A 169 -37.67 -13.03 -45.22
CA GLY A 169 -36.53 -13.38 -46.11
C GLY A 169 -35.16 -12.77 -45.75
N SER A 170 -34.01 -13.44 -45.85
CA SER A 170 -33.60 -14.72 -46.43
C SER A 170 -32.20 -15.04 -45.92
N GLU A 171 -31.95 -16.31 -45.62
CA GLU A 171 -30.77 -17.08 -46.08
C GLU A 171 -29.36 -16.48 -45.87
N ASN A 172 -28.60 -17.04 -44.91
CA ASN A 172 -27.25 -17.50 -45.25
C ASN A 172 -26.79 -18.64 -44.34
N VAL A 173 -26.49 -19.77 -44.96
CA VAL A 173 -25.78 -20.91 -44.40
C VAL A 173 -24.30 -20.54 -44.27
N LYS A 174 -23.72 -20.75 -43.09
CA LYS A 174 -22.37 -21.28 -43.00
C LYS A 174 -22.15 -21.94 -41.64
N ASP A 175 -22.21 -23.26 -41.69
CA ASP A 175 -21.60 -24.18 -40.76
C ASP A 175 -20.09 -23.96 -40.63
N GLU A 176 -19.53 -24.63 -39.62
CA GLU A 176 -18.11 -24.74 -39.20
C GLU A 176 -17.72 -23.75 -38.09
N ASP A 177 -17.18 -24.14 -36.95
CA ASP A 177 -16.77 -25.42 -36.36
C ASP A 177 -16.29 -25.02 -34.96
N PHE A 178 -16.81 -25.59 -33.88
CA PHE A 178 -16.20 -25.43 -32.54
C PHE A 178 -16.63 -26.59 -31.64
N GLY A 179 -16.04 -27.75 -31.89
CA GLY A 179 -15.93 -28.83 -30.92
C GLY A 179 -14.53 -28.83 -30.32
N GLU A 180 -14.44 -28.61 -29.01
CA GLU A 180 -13.41 -29.12 -28.09
C GLU A 180 -13.82 -28.67 -26.68
N GLU A 181 -14.69 -29.42 -25.99
CA GLU A 181 -14.32 -30.50 -25.06
C GLU A 181 -13.18 -30.14 -24.11
N ASN A 182 -13.49 -29.32 -23.09
CA ASN A 182 -12.62 -29.13 -21.94
C ASN A 182 -12.72 -30.35 -21.02
N THR A 183 -11.83 -31.32 -21.24
CA THR A 183 -11.58 -32.45 -20.34
C THR A 183 -10.73 -31.98 -19.17
N LEU A 184 -11.33 -31.92 -17.97
CA LEU A 184 -10.61 -31.78 -16.71
C LEU A 184 -10.63 -33.15 -16.03
N ASP A 185 -9.66 -33.98 -16.37
CA ASP A 185 -9.35 -35.20 -15.65
C ASP A 185 -8.11 -35.01 -14.76
N GLU A 186 -8.31 -35.45 -13.52
CA GLU A 186 -7.36 -36.21 -12.69
C GLU A 186 -6.09 -35.50 -12.19
N GLU A 187 -6.05 -35.20 -10.89
CA GLU A 187 -5.40 -36.05 -9.88
C GLU A 187 -3.87 -36.14 -10.05
N SER A 188 -3.15 -35.40 -9.20
CA SER A 188 -1.79 -35.77 -8.81
C SER A 188 -1.50 -35.30 -7.39
N LYS A 189 -2.00 -36.09 -6.42
CA LYS A 189 -1.43 -36.22 -5.07
C LYS A 189 -0.70 -37.57 -5.00
N ILE A 190 0.61 -37.66 -5.29
CA ILE A 190 1.52 -38.72 -4.77
C ILE A 190 2.97 -38.19 -4.93
N ALA A 191 3.61 -37.64 -3.89
CA ALA A 191 4.49 -38.26 -2.88
C ALA A 191 5.93 -38.63 -3.36
N GLU A 192 6.92 -37.95 -2.77
CA GLU A 192 8.29 -38.44 -2.43
C GLU A 192 8.84 -37.37 -1.46
N VAL A 193 8.88 -37.56 -0.13
CA VAL A 193 9.83 -38.35 0.69
C VAL A 193 11.28 -38.13 0.32
#